data_AF-A0A6G3XSJ7-F1
#
_entry.id   AF-A0A6G3XSJ7-F1
#
_cell.length_a   1.000
_cell.length_b   1.000
_cell.length_c   1.000
_cell.angle_alpha   90.00
_cell.angle_beta   90.00
_cell.angle_gamma   90.00
#
_symmetry.space_group_name_H-M   'P 1'
#
loop_
_entity.id
_entity.type
_entity.pdbx_description
1 polymer ?
#
loop_
_entity_poly.entity_id
_entity_poly.type
_entity_poly.pdbx_seq_one_letter_code
_entity_poly.pdbx_strand_id
1 'polypeptide(L)' 'MTSSTEPTEPTQPTEPFTDDAPSLEVSGLAYAYPDGHQALFGVNLTVGRGERVALLGPNGAGKT' A
#
# COMPACT_ATOMS: atom_id res chain seq x y z
N MET A 1 -26.60 -28.21 35.74
CA MET A 1 -25.27 -28.46 35.16
C MET A 1 -25.49 -28.70 33.68
N THR A 2 -25.01 -27.94 32.71
CA THR A 2 -24.17 -26.75 32.65
C THR A 2 -24.53 -26.10 31.31
N SER A 3 -24.68 -24.79 31.31
CA SER A 3 -24.76 -23.96 30.10
C SER A 3 -23.56 -24.22 29.20
N SER A 4 -23.78 -24.40 27.89
CA SER A 4 -22.74 -24.19 26.89
C SER A 4 -23.21 -23.04 26.01
N THR A 5 -22.79 -21.84 26.39
CA THR A 5 -22.80 -20.67 25.52
C THR A 5 -21.70 -20.92 24.49
N GLU A 6 -22.08 -21.17 23.24
CA GLU A 6 -21.14 -21.14 22.13
C GLU A 6 -20.66 -19.68 21.95
N PRO A 7 -19.35 -19.40 21.94
CA PRO A 7 -18.86 -18.06 21.70
C PRO A 7 -19.17 -17.64 20.26
N THR A 8 -19.77 -16.47 20.11
CA THR A 8 -19.84 -15.72 18.86
C THR A 8 -18.42 -15.38 18.40
N GLU A 9 -17.82 -16.20 17.54
CA GLU A 9 -16.77 -15.71 16.65
C GLU A 9 -17.47 -15.11 15.43
N PRO A 10 -17.43 -13.78 15.23
CA PRO A 10 -17.84 -13.23 13.96
C PRO A 10 -16.96 -13.87 12.90
N THR A 11 -17.60 -14.53 11.94
CA THR A 11 -17.03 -14.99 10.68
C THR A 11 -16.16 -13.86 10.14
N GLN A 12 -14.84 -13.93 10.39
CA GLN A 12 -13.89 -13.13 9.64
C GLN A 12 -14.21 -13.45 8.19
N PRO A 13 -14.60 -12.47 7.36
CA PRO A 13 -14.72 -12.71 5.94
C PRO A 13 -13.44 -13.40 5.52
N THR A 14 -13.60 -14.54 4.85
CA THR A 14 -12.52 -15.20 4.13
C THR A 14 -12.07 -14.23 3.05
N GLU A 15 -11.28 -13.23 3.43
CA GLU A 15 -10.51 -12.47 2.47
C GLU A 15 -9.62 -13.51 1.81
N PRO A 16 -9.79 -13.78 0.51
CA PRO A 16 -8.91 -14.72 -0.14
C PRO A 16 -7.51 -14.12 0.03
N PHE A 17 -6.64 -14.81 0.77
CA PHE A 17 -5.19 -14.60 0.69
C PHE A 17 -4.77 -15.05 -0.69
N THR A 18 -5.19 -14.27 -1.68
CA THR A 18 -4.72 -14.39 -3.04
C THR A 18 -3.28 -13.93 -2.94
N ASP A 19 -2.35 -14.70 -3.50
CA ASP A 19 -0.95 -14.30 -3.74
C ASP A 19 -0.85 -13.10 -4.74
N ASP A 20 -1.96 -12.38 -4.88
CA ASP A 20 -2.27 -11.18 -5.67
C ASP A 20 -2.17 -9.91 -4.82
N ALA A 21 -1.91 -10.04 -3.50
CA ALA A 21 -1.64 -8.88 -2.65
C ALA A 21 -0.44 -8.10 -3.22
N PRO A 22 -0.57 -6.78 -3.41
CA PRO A 22 0.48 -5.99 -4.02
C PRO A 22 1.73 -6.04 -3.16
N SER A 23 2.89 -6.22 -3.80
CA SER A 23 4.18 -6.23 -3.12
C SER A 23 4.57 -4.85 -2.60
N LEU A 24 4.02 -3.79 -3.18
CA LEU A 24 4.17 -2.41 -2.71
C LEU A 24 2.86 -1.66 -2.95
N GLU A 25 2.34 -1.01 -1.92
CA GLU A 25 1.22 -0.07 -2.02
C GLU A 25 1.64 1.27 -1.43
N VAL A 26 1.46 2.34 -2.21
CA VAL A 26 1.77 3.71 -1.86
C VAL A 26 0.51 4.53 -2.07
N SER A 27 0.12 5.29 -1.06
CA SER A 27 -1.09 6.12 -1.09
C SER A 27 -0.78 7.54 -0.64
N GLY A 28 -1.14 8.53 -1.46
CA GLY A 28 -1.03 9.94 -1.15
C GLY A 28 0.40 10.45 -0.94
N LEU A 29 1.41 9.83 -1.56
CA LEU A 29 2.81 10.21 -1.35
C LEU A 29 3.08 11.62 -1.88
N ALA A 30 3.32 12.55 -0.96
CA ALA A 30 3.72 13.91 -1.24
C ALA A 30 5.08 14.17 -0.59
N TYR A 31 5.98 14.81 -1.33
CA TYR A 31 7.31 15.12 -0.86
C TYR A 31 7.77 16.45 -1.46
N ALA A 32 8.39 17.28 -0.61
CA ALA A 32 9.06 18.51 -0.97
C ALA A 32 10.50 18.43 -0.48
N TYR A 33 11.44 18.92 -1.30
CA TYR A 33 12.82 19.08 -0.87
C TYR A 33 12.94 20.21 0.17
N PRO A 34 14.03 20.23 0.97
CA PRO A 34 14.24 21.27 1.98
C PRO A 34 14.32 22.71 1.44
N ASP A 35 14.59 22.86 0.14
CA ASP A 35 14.58 24.14 -0.58
C ASP A 35 13.16 24.65 -0.92
N GLY A 36 12.13 23.87 -0.59
CA GLY A 36 10.73 24.18 -0.85
C GLY A 36 10.22 23.68 -2.20
N HIS A 37 11.04 23.00 -3.01
CA HIS A 37 10.61 22.46 -4.29
C HIS A 37 9.77 21.19 -4.10
N GLN A 38 8.49 21.24 -4.49
CA GLN A 38 7.61 20.07 -4.45
C GLN A 38 8.02 19.05 -5.51
N ALA A 39 8.36 17.84 -5.07
CA ALA A 39 8.80 16.75 -5.93
C ALA A 39 7.66 15.77 -6.27
N LEU A 40 6.82 15.43 -5.29
CA LEU A 40 5.70 14.48 -5.44
C LEU A 40 4.39 15.14 -4.99
N PHE A 41 3.32 14.97 -5.75
CA PHE A 41 2.03 15.62 -5.51
C PHE A 41 0.93 14.59 -5.20
N GLY A 42 1.03 13.88 -4.05
CA GLY A 42 0.00 12.95 -3.62
C GLY A 42 -0.14 11.71 -4.52
N VAL A 43 0.99 11.07 -4.82
CA VAL A 43 1.07 9.94 -5.75
C VAL A 43 0.52 8.67 -5.10
N ASN A 44 -0.32 7.94 -5.85
CA ASN A 44 -0.75 6.59 -5.51
C ASN A 44 -0.07 5.60 -6.47
N LEU A 45 0.57 4.55 -5.94
CA LEU A 45 1.25 3.52 -6.73
C LEU A 45 1.00 2.16 -6.10
N THR A 46 0.57 1.20 -6.91
CA THR A 46 0.43 -0.20 -6.52
C THR A 46 1.31 -1.03 -7.43
N VAL A 47 2.18 -1.87 -6.85
CA VAL A 47 3.07 -2.77 -7.60
C VAL A 47 2.71 -4.20 -7.23
N GLY A 48 2.27 -4.95 -8.23
CA GLY A 48 1.94 -6.36 -8.10
C GLY A 48 3.18 -7.24 -7.88
N ARG A 49 2.96 -8.49 -7.46
CA ARG A 49 4.05 -9.45 -7.26
C ARG A 49 4.68 -9.82 -8.60
N GLY A 50 6.00 -9.64 -8.72
CA GLY A 50 6.75 -9.89 -9.96
C GLY A 50 6.74 -8.73 -10.96
N GLU A 51 5.99 -7.67 -10.66
CA GLU A 51 5.99 -6.43 -11.44
C GLU A 51 7.25 -5.60 -11.12
N ARG A 52 7.82 -4.95 -12.14
CA ARG A 52 8.95 -4.05 -12.00
C ARG A 52 8.55 -2.68 -12.54
N VAL A 53 8.48 -1.70 -11.67
CA VAL A 53 8.17 -0.32 -12.04
C VAL A 53 9.46 0.50 -12.00
N ALA A 54 9.73 1.23 -13.08
CA ALA A 54 10.82 2.20 -13.13
C ALA A 54 10.24 3.61 -13.01
N LEU A 55 10.74 4.39 -12.06
CA LEU A 55 10.44 5.81 -11.98
C LEU A 55 11.40 6.55 -12.92
N LEU A 56 10.88 7.21 -13.95
CA LEU A 56 11.65 8.01 -14.90
C LEU A 56 11.40 9.51 -14.70
N GLY A 57 12.44 10.32 -14.93
CA GLY A 57 12.34 11.78 -14.97
C GLY A 57 13.70 12.47 -14.82
N PRO A 58 13.75 13.80 -14.88
CA PRO A 58 14.98 14.58 -14.70
C PRO A 58 15.54 14.45 -13.27
N ASN A 59 16.83 14.75 -13.09
CA ASN A 59 17.44 14.79 -11.75
C ASN A 59 16.66 15.79 -10.87
N GLY A 60 16.36 15.40 -9.63
CA GLY A 60 15.58 16.22 -8.70
C GLY A 60 14.06 16.11 -8.83
N ALA A 61 13.52 15.16 -9.61
CA ALA A 61 12.07 14.94 -9.67
C ALA A 61 11.51 14.02 -8.55
N GLY A 62 12.26 13.75 -7.48
CA GLY A 62 11.79 12.89 -6.38
C GLY A 62 11.89 11.38 -6.63
N LYS A 63 12.78 10.94 -7.53
CA LYS A 63 13.05 9.51 -7.80
C LYS A 63 14.00 8.86 -6.79
N THR A 64 14.77 9.68 -6.09
CA THR A 64 15.77 9.32 -5.08
C THR A 64 15.33 9.96 -3.79
#